data_AF-A0A2D2H447-F1
#
_entry.id   AF-A0A2D2H447-F1
#
_cell.length_a   1.000
_cell.length_b   1.000
_cell.length_c   1.000
_cell.angle_alpha   90.00
_cell.angle_beta   90.00
_cell.angle_gamma   90.00
#
_symmetry.space_group_name_H-M   'P 1'
#
loop_
_entity.id
_entity.type
_entity.pdbx_description
1 polymer ?
#
loop_
_entity_poly.entity_id
_entity_poly.type
_entity_poly.pdbx_seq_one_letter_code
_entity_poly.pdbx_strand_id
1 'polypeptide(L)'
;MGPTLPATLSGQPPRAEAMREAARKFEAQALGALLQPAFATVSGGSFGGGAAEGQWRPMLVDAYAEAWSRQGGIGLAASVLQEMLRAQSANASANASASASSSAGAGGGTGTDAANLSSTLEGGESPA
;
A
#
# COMPACT_ATOMS: atom_id res chain seq x y z
N MET A 1 21.93 27.42 -4.21
CA MET A 1 21.81 26.28 -5.14
C MET A 1 22.22 25.03 -4.38
N GLY A 2 21.26 24.17 -4.04
CA GLY A 2 21.52 22.96 -3.26
C GLY A 2 22.00 21.79 -4.12
N PRO A 3 22.60 20.76 -3.51
CA PRO A 3 22.75 19.46 -4.17
C PRO A 3 21.42 18.70 -4.10
N THR A 4 20.75 18.55 -5.25
CA THR A 4 19.69 17.56 -5.43
C THR A 4 20.33 16.19 -5.61
N LEU A 5 20.19 15.32 -4.63
CA LEU A 5 20.63 13.94 -4.76
C LEU A 5 19.52 13.09 -5.40
N PRO A 6 19.79 12.38 -6.53
CA PRO A 6 18.84 11.47 -7.16
C PRO A 6 18.70 10.16 -6.37
N ALA A 7 17.54 9.54 -6.59
CA ALA A 7 17.02 8.31 -5.99
C ALA A 7 18.07 7.20 -5.73
N THR A 8 18.00 6.63 -4.52
CA THR A 8 18.38 5.23 -4.30
C THR A 8 17.12 4.46 -3.91
N LEU A 9 16.56 3.73 -4.88
CA LEU A 9 15.71 2.57 -4.65
C LEU A 9 16.59 1.47 -4.02
N SER A 10 16.92 1.66 -2.74
CA SER A 10 17.53 0.62 -1.92
C SER A 10 16.45 -0.42 -1.63
N GLY A 11 16.74 -1.70 -1.88
CA GLY A 11 15.79 -2.81 -1.89
C GLY A 11 14.78 -2.77 -0.74
N GLN A 12 13.57 -3.26 -1.00
CA GLN A 12 12.43 -3.17 -0.10
C GLN A 12 12.19 -4.50 0.67
N PRO A 13 13.02 -4.90 1.66
CA PRO A 13 12.66 -5.96 2.60
C PRO A 13 11.51 -5.60 3.58
N PRO A 14 11.27 -4.35 4.03
CA PRO A 14 10.23 -4.11 5.04
C PRO A 14 8.81 -4.19 4.49
N ARG A 15 8.59 -4.04 3.17
CA ARG A 15 7.24 -4.15 2.59
C ARG A 15 6.83 -5.61 2.39
N ALA A 16 7.74 -6.45 1.92
CA ALA A 16 7.43 -7.86 1.67
C ALA A 16 7.16 -8.63 2.96
N GLU A 17 7.90 -8.33 4.03
CA GLU A 17 7.69 -8.95 5.34
C GLU A 17 6.39 -8.48 6.00
N ALA A 18 6.09 -7.18 5.97
CA ALA A 18 4.81 -6.62 6.42
C ALA A 18 3.60 -7.17 5.65
N MET A 19 3.71 -7.38 4.33
CA MET A 19 2.64 -7.99 3.53
C MET A 19 2.41 -9.45 3.91
N ARG A 20 3.48 -10.20 4.17
CA ARG A 20 3.38 -11.59 4.61
C ARG A 20 2.70 -11.67 5.98
N GLU A 21 3.02 -10.75 6.88
CA GLU A 21 2.35 -10.65 8.17
C GLU A 21 0.86 -10.27 8.03
N ALA A 22 0.55 -9.30 7.19
CA ALA A 22 -0.84 -8.90 6.90
C ALA A 22 -1.65 -10.07 6.33
N ALA A 23 -1.08 -10.84 5.40
CA ALA A 23 -1.74 -12.01 4.83
C ALA A 23 -1.99 -13.11 5.87
N ARG A 24 -1.04 -13.36 6.79
CA ARG A 24 -1.24 -14.28 7.93
C ARG A 24 -2.33 -13.81 8.89
N LYS A 25 -2.38 -12.51 9.20
CA LYS A 25 -3.42 -11.93 10.06
C LYS A 25 -4.80 -12.06 9.43
N PHE A 26 -4.90 -11.86 8.12
CA PHE A 26 -6.14 -12.11 7.38
C PHE A 26 -6.58 -13.57 7.49
N GLU A 27 -5.66 -14.51 7.28
CA GLU A 27 -5.95 -15.95 7.44
C GLU A 27 -6.39 -16.29 8.88
N ALA A 28 -5.77 -15.69 9.90
CA ALA A 28 -6.18 -15.88 11.30
C ALA A 28 -7.62 -15.38 11.54
N GLN A 29 -7.99 -14.22 11.01
CA GLN A 29 -9.37 -13.71 11.13
C GLN A 29 -10.38 -14.61 10.40
N ALA A 30 -10.03 -15.08 9.21
CA ALA A 30 -10.85 -16.01 8.44
C ALA A 30 -11.03 -17.33 9.20
N LEU A 31 -9.96 -17.91 9.73
CA LEU A 31 -10.00 -19.11 10.56
C LEU A 31 -10.84 -18.90 11.82
N GLY A 32 -10.70 -17.77 12.51
CA GLY A 32 -11.52 -17.44 13.68
C GLY A 32 -13.01 -17.46 13.35
N ALA A 33 -13.42 -16.80 12.27
CA ALA A 33 -14.82 -16.80 11.80
C ALA A 33 -15.32 -18.21 11.43
N LEU A 34 -14.48 -19.03 10.82
CA LEU A 34 -14.82 -20.41 10.45
C LEU A 34 -14.90 -21.36 11.66
N LEU A 35 -14.10 -21.10 12.70
CA LEU A 35 -14.05 -21.91 13.91
C LEU A 35 -15.19 -21.58 14.89
N GLN A 36 -15.76 -20.38 14.84
CA GLN A 36 -16.85 -19.95 15.72
C GLN A 36 -18.01 -20.96 15.85
N PRO A 37 -18.60 -21.49 14.75
CA PRO A 37 -19.69 -22.46 14.83
C PRO A 37 -19.26 -23.79 15.47
N ALA A 38 -18.05 -24.27 15.16
CA ALA A 38 -17.54 -25.51 15.73
C ALA A 38 -17.42 -25.41 17.26
N PHE A 39 -16.85 -24.31 17.76
CA PHE A 39 -16.75 -24.08 19.20
C PHE A 39 -18.11 -23.80 19.85
N ALA A 40 -19.07 -23.20 19.13
CA ALA A 40 -20.45 -23.00 19.59
C ALA A 40 -21.19 -24.31 19.88
N THR A 41 -20.88 -25.40 19.17
CA THR A 41 -21.52 -26.70 19.38
C THR A 41 -20.95 -27.49 20.57
N VAL A 42 -19.68 -27.28 20.93
CA VAL A 42 -19.00 -27.98 22.04
C VAL A 42 -19.58 -27.61 23.42
N SER A 43 -20.16 -26.41 23.55
CA SER A 43 -20.77 -25.90 24.79
C SER A 43 -22.10 -26.56 25.19
N GLY A 44 -22.66 -27.46 24.39
CA GLY A 44 -23.98 -28.07 24.65
C GLY A 44 -24.00 -29.30 25.56
N GLY A 45 -22.84 -29.82 25.99
CA GLY A 45 -22.75 -31.00 26.86
C GLY A 45 -22.70 -30.66 28.36
N SER A 46 -23.05 -31.63 29.22
CA SER A 46 -23.02 -31.52 30.70
C SER A 46 -21.64 -31.17 31.31
N PHE A 47 -20.59 -30.99 30.49
CA PHE A 47 -19.22 -30.61 30.87
C PHE A 47 -18.80 -29.19 30.41
N GLY A 48 -19.70 -28.39 29.83
CA GLY A 48 -19.40 -26.99 29.47
C GLY A 48 -19.40 -26.05 30.67
N GLY A 49 -18.35 -25.25 30.85
CA GLY A 49 -18.04 -24.35 31.97
C GLY A 49 -18.95 -23.12 32.15
N GLY A 50 -20.21 -23.22 31.72
CA GLY A 50 -21.25 -22.23 31.96
C GLY A 50 -21.02 -20.86 31.31
N ALA A 51 -21.76 -19.85 31.76
CA ALA A 51 -21.71 -18.49 31.22
C ALA A 51 -20.32 -17.83 31.35
N ALA A 52 -19.55 -18.22 32.37
CA ALA A 52 -18.20 -17.72 32.60
C ALA A 52 -17.25 -18.15 31.47
N GLU A 53 -17.25 -19.42 31.06
CA GLU A 53 -16.46 -19.89 29.92
C GLU A 53 -16.88 -19.19 28.62
N GLY A 54 -18.19 -18.96 28.46
CA GLY A 54 -18.78 -18.21 27.35
C GLY A 54 -18.08 -16.89 27.02
N GLN A 55 -17.64 -16.16 28.05
CA GLN A 55 -17.00 -14.84 27.88
C GLN A 55 -15.57 -14.91 27.37
N TRP A 56 -14.82 -15.95 27.74
CA TRP A 56 -13.40 -16.10 27.36
C TRP A 56 -13.22 -16.90 26.07
N ARG A 57 -14.25 -17.61 25.62
CA ARG A 57 -14.25 -18.44 24.40
C ARG A 57 -13.82 -17.70 23.13
N PRO A 58 -14.30 -16.48 22.83
CA PRO A 58 -13.84 -15.76 21.65
C PRO A 58 -12.32 -15.55 21.65
N MET A 59 -11.74 -15.19 22.80
CA MET A 59 -10.29 -15.02 22.92
C MET A 59 -9.52 -16.34 22.70
N LEU A 60 -10.08 -17.47 23.17
CA LEU A 60 -9.48 -18.79 22.92
C LEU A 60 -9.53 -19.18 21.44
N VAL A 61 -10.67 -18.92 20.78
CA VAL A 61 -10.83 -19.19 19.34
C VAL A 61 -9.85 -18.34 18.54
N ASP A 62 -9.69 -17.06 18.88
CA ASP A 62 -8.75 -16.16 18.22
C ASP A 62 -7.30 -16.63 18.40
N ALA A 63 -6.91 -17.02 19.62
CA ALA A 63 -5.58 -17.54 19.90
C ALA A 63 -5.29 -18.85 19.12
N TYR A 64 -6.29 -19.72 19.00
CA TYR A 64 -6.17 -20.96 18.22
C TYR A 64 -6.01 -20.67 16.73
N ALA A 65 -6.83 -19.76 16.19
CA ALA A 65 -6.78 -19.35 14.80
C ALA A 65 -5.42 -18.71 14.45
N GLU A 66 -4.89 -17.87 15.34
CA GLU A 66 -3.57 -17.26 15.17
C GLU A 66 -2.45 -18.31 15.23
N ALA A 67 -2.48 -19.21 16.22
CA ALA A 67 -1.49 -20.28 16.33
C ALA A 67 -1.46 -21.17 15.09
N TRP A 68 -2.64 -21.51 14.56
CA TRP A 68 -2.76 -22.31 13.35
C TRP A 68 -2.24 -21.57 12.11
N SER A 69 -2.63 -20.29 11.93
CA SER A 69 -2.12 -19.44 10.85
C SER A 69 -0.59 -19.32 10.87
N ARG A 70 0.02 -19.11 12.05
CA ARG A 70 1.49 -19.03 12.18
C ARG A 70 2.22 -20.31 11.77
N GLN A 71 1.62 -21.48 12.02
CA GLN A 71 2.25 -22.77 11.72
C GLN A 71 2.05 -23.23 10.27
N GLY A 72 1.33 -22.45 9.46
CA GLY A 72 1.12 -22.72 8.02
C GLY A 72 -0.33 -22.66 7.59
N GLY A 73 -1.28 -22.60 8.54
CA GLY A 73 -2.69 -22.38 8.27
C GLY A 73 -3.30 -23.38 7.30
N ILE A 74 -4.21 -22.88 6.44
CA ILE A 74 -4.85 -23.62 5.36
C ILE A 74 -4.30 -23.21 3.98
N GLY A 75 -3.29 -22.34 3.95
CA GLY A 75 -2.66 -21.82 2.73
C GLY A 75 -3.31 -20.56 2.16
N LEU A 76 -4.31 -19.99 2.86
CA LEU A 76 -4.99 -18.76 2.43
C LEU A 76 -4.06 -17.55 2.48
N ALA A 77 -3.15 -17.49 3.46
CA ALA A 77 -2.17 -16.42 3.54
C ALA A 77 -1.26 -16.36 2.29
N ALA A 78 -0.95 -17.50 1.67
CA ALA A 78 -0.11 -17.54 0.48
C ALA A 78 -0.82 -16.96 -0.75
N SER A 79 -2.10 -17.29 -0.96
CA SER A 79 -2.88 -16.75 -2.08
C SER A 79 -3.13 -15.25 -1.93
N VAL A 80 -3.44 -14.79 -0.71
CA VAL A 80 -3.61 -13.37 -0.40
C VAL A 80 -2.31 -12.60 -0.62
N LEU A 81 -1.17 -13.13 -0.17
CA LEU A 81 0.13 -12.51 -0.40
C LEU A 81 0.43 -12.36 -1.90
N GLN A 82 0.13 -13.40 -2.69
CA GLN A 82 0.30 -13.37 -4.14
C GLN A 82 -0.55 -12.26 -4.79
N GLU A 83 -1.80 -12.10 -4.35
CA GLU A 83 -2.68 -11.03 -4.85
C GLU A 83 -2.18 -9.65 -4.45
N MET A 84 -1.73 -9.48 -3.20
CA MET A 84 -1.15 -8.21 -2.73
C MET A 84 0.11 -7.83 -3.52
N LEU A 85 0.94 -8.81 -3.88
CA LEU A 85 2.12 -8.59 -4.74
C LEU A 85 1.72 -8.21 -6.15
N ARG A 86 0.71 -8.88 -6.73
CA ARG A 86 0.17 -8.53 -8.05
C ARG A 86 -0.36 -7.09 -8.06
N ALA A 87 -1.17 -6.73 -7.08
CA ALA A 87 -1.71 -5.37 -6.95
C ALA A 87 -0.60 -4.31 -6.82
N GLN A 88 0.48 -4.62 -6.09
CA GLN A 88 1.64 -3.72 -6.02
C GLN A 88 2.37 -3.57 -7.34
N SER A 89 2.57 -4.67 -8.08
CA SER A 89 3.23 -4.61 -9.39
C SER A 89 2.43 -3.79 -10.43
N ALA A 90 1.10 -3.89 -10.39
CA ALA A 90 0.21 -3.12 -11.25
C ALA A 90 0.30 -1.62 -10.92
N ASN A 91 0.24 -1.27 -9.63
CA ASN A 91 0.34 0.12 -9.17
C ASN A 91 1.74 0.72 -9.40
N ALA A 92 2.81 -0.08 -9.24
CA ALA A 92 4.17 0.33 -9.53
C ALA A 92 4.36 0.62 -11.03
N SER A 93 3.81 -0.22 -11.91
CA SER A 93 3.86 -0.01 -13.36
C SER A 93 3.05 1.22 -13.81
N ALA A 94 1.89 1.47 -13.20
CA ALA A 94 1.10 2.67 -13.46
C ALA A 94 1.84 3.97 -13.07
N ASN A 95 2.52 3.98 -11.91
CA ASN A 95 3.31 5.12 -11.46
C ASN A 95 4.58 5.33 -12.33
N ALA A 96 5.23 4.25 -12.76
CA ALA A 96 6.36 4.30 -13.68
C ALA A 96 5.97 4.88 -15.06
N SER A 97 4.79 4.51 -15.59
CA SER A 97 4.28 5.08 -16.85
C SER A 97 3.92 6.56 -16.72
N ALA A 98 3.33 6.98 -15.59
CA ALA A 98 3.00 8.38 -15.34
C ALA A 98 4.26 9.25 -15.22
N SER A 99 5.27 8.78 -14.48
CA SER A 99 6.56 9.47 -14.36
C SER A 99 7.32 9.56 -15.68
N ALA A 100 7.31 8.50 -16.52
CA ALA A 100 7.89 8.53 -17.86
C ALA A 100 7.21 9.58 -18.77
N SER A 101 5.88 9.65 -18.77
CA SER A 101 5.13 10.63 -19.57
C SER A 101 5.39 12.09 -19.13
N SER A 102 5.60 12.33 -17.83
CA SER A 102 5.94 13.66 -17.31
C SER A 102 7.36 14.11 -17.69
N SER A 103 8.29 13.16 -17.83
CA SER A 103 9.67 13.46 -18.26
C SER A 103 9.79 13.73 -19.77
N ALA A 104 8.89 13.17 -20.58
CA ALA A 104 8.84 13.43 -22.02
C ALA A 104 8.27 14.82 -22.39
N GLY A 105 7.61 15.51 -21.46
CA GLY A 105 7.06 16.86 -21.66
C GLY A 105 8.02 18.01 -21.33
N ALA A 106 9.23 17.74 -20.83
CA ALA A 106 10.15 18.77 -20.32
C ALA A 106 11.29 19.15 -21.30
N GLY A 107 11.26 18.66 -22.54
CA GLY A 107 12.33 18.81 -23.53
C GLY A 107 12.10 19.80 -24.70
N GLY A 108 11.10 20.67 -24.62
CA GLY A 108 10.81 21.68 -25.66
C GLY A 108 11.29 23.08 -25.28
N GLY A 109 12.59 23.29 -25.19
CA GLY A 109 13.18 24.58 -24.86
C GLY A 109 13.59 25.41 -26.08
N THR A 110 13.35 26.73 -25.96
CA THR A 110 14.12 27.86 -26.51
C THR A 110 13.84 28.34 -27.94
N GLY A 111 13.40 29.61 -28.05
CA GLY A 111 13.50 30.37 -29.30
C GLY A 111 12.36 31.33 -29.66
N THR A 112 11.86 32.18 -28.74
CA THR A 112 11.12 33.40 -29.14
C THR A 112 11.66 34.62 -28.41
N ASP A 113 12.94 34.92 -28.67
CA ASP A 113 13.50 36.26 -28.57
C ASP A 113 13.43 36.88 -29.97
N ALA A 114 12.43 37.74 -30.21
CA ALA A 114 12.38 38.80 -31.23
C ALA A 114 10.93 39.23 -31.47
N ALA A 115 10.42 40.21 -30.71
CA ALA A 115 9.39 41.18 -31.13
C ALA A 115 8.86 42.05 -29.97
N ASN A 116 9.73 42.61 -29.12
CA ASN A 116 9.34 43.77 -28.30
C ASN A 116 10.37 44.88 -28.45
N LEU A 117 10.39 45.46 -29.66
CA LEU A 117 11.10 46.68 -30.00
C LEU A 117 10.11 47.61 -30.74
N SER A 118 9.22 48.24 -29.99
CA SER A 118 8.39 49.34 -30.50
C SER A 118 7.89 50.24 -29.37
N SER A 119 8.83 50.97 -28.74
CA SER A 119 8.54 52.24 -28.08
C SER A 119 9.84 53.06 -27.98
N THR A 120 10.31 53.53 -29.13
CA THR A 120 11.31 54.58 -29.26
C THR A 120 11.17 55.12 -30.68
N LEU A 121 10.80 56.40 -30.77
CA LEU A 121 10.82 57.33 -31.92
C LEU A 121 9.54 58.19 -31.94
N GLU A 122 9.47 59.17 -31.05
CA GLU A 122 8.94 60.50 -31.41
C GLU A 122 10.02 61.52 -31.00
N GLY A 123 10.45 62.35 -31.95
CA GLY A 123 11.66 63.20 -31.93
C GLY A 123 11.69 64.24 -30.80
N GLY A 124 12.82 64.86 -30.41
CA GLY A 124 13.77 65.61 -31.25
C GLY A 124 13.03 66.76 -31.94
N GLU A 125 13.15 68.06 -31.65
CA GLU A 125 14.09 69.00 -30.99
C GLU A 125 13.23 70.19 -30.47
N SER A 126 13.44 70.84 -29.30
CA SER A 126 14.28 72.04 -29.02
C SER A 126 14.23 73.19 -30.07
N PRO A 127 14.60 74.47 -29.77
CA PRO A 127 14.57 75.31 -28.56
C PRO A 127 13.97 76.73 -28.80
N ALA A 128 13.72 77.50 -27.72
CA ALA A 128 14.07 78.93 -27.52
C ALA A 128 13.43 79.49 -26.25
#